data_AF-A0A2G9TNB9-F1
#
_entry.id   AF-A0A2G9TNB9-F1
#
_cell.length_a   1.000
_cell.length_b   1.000
_cell.length_c   1.000
_cell.angle_alpha   90.00
_cell.angle_beta   90.00
_cell.angle_gamma   90.00
#
_symmetry.space_group_name_H-M   'P 1'
#
loop_
_entity.id
_entity.type
_entity.pdbx_description
1 polymer ?
#
loop_
_entity_poly.entity_id
_entity_poly.type
_entity_poly.pdbx_seq_one_letter_code
_entity_poly.pdbx_strand_id
1 'polypeptide(L)'
;MTGGGMWRKVISTAPQKMSLYVDVHDSMQNERLHIRATHLAPNGIYKLVLRLKHKFGTHMSYAVFKADSVGEIDVPTAKPLRGSYS
;
A
#
# COMPACT_ATOMS: atom_id res chain seq x y z
N MET A 1 30.49 12.65 -44.11
CA MET A 1 29.13 12.10 -43.91
C MET A 1 29.26 10.68 -43.38
N THR A 2 28.96 10.44 -42.10
CA THR A 2 28.56 9.12 -41.57
C THR A 2 28.09 9.32 -40.13
N GLY A 3 26.77 9.37 -39.94
CA GLY A 3 26.14 9.49 -38.63
C GLY A 3 26.12 8.15 -37.90
N GLY A 4 26.77 8.09 -36.73
CA GLY A 4 26.69 6.96 -35.81
C GLY A 4 25.41 7.05 -34.99
N GLY A 5 24.47 6.13 -35.23
CA GLY A 5 23.22 6.04 -34.48
C GLY A 5 23.45 5.65 -33.01
N MET A 6 23.11 6.57 -32.12
CA MET A 6 23.12 6.38 -30.66
C MET A 6 21.89 5.57 -30.25
N TRP A 7 22.08 4.29 -29.95
CA TRP A 7 21.02 3.43 -29.42
C TRP A 7 20.78 3.76 -27.95
N ARG A 8 19.67 4.46 -27.64
CA ARG A 8 19.20 4.57 -26.25
C ARG A 8 18.62 3.22 -25.82
N LYS A 9 19.28 2.57 -24.87
CA LYS A 9 18.74 1.41 -24.15
C LYS A 9 17.50 1.87 -23.37
N VAL A 10 16.31 1.58 -23.88
CA VAL A 10 15.06 1.81 -23.15
C VAL A 10 15.05 0.80 -22.01
N ILE A 11 15.37 1.26 -20.79
CA ILE A 11 15.27 0.43 -19.60
C ILE A 11 13.78 0.34 -19.28
N SER A 12 13.13 -0.71 -19.80
CA SER A 12 11.81 -1.12 -19.36
C SER A 12 11.94 -1.64 -17.94
N THR A 13 11.85 -0.74 -16.95
CA THR A 13 11.69 -1.14 -15.55
C THR A 13 10.38 -1.92 -15.47
N ALA A 14 10.45 -3.21 -15.14
CA ALA A 14 9.24 -4.00 -14.94
C ALA A 14 8.30 -3.26 -13.96
N PRO A 15 6.98 -3.26 -14.19
CA PRO A 15 6.06 -2.59 -13.30
C PRO A 15 6.24 -3.15 -11.88
N GLN A 16 6.70 -2.31 -10.96
CA GLN A 16 6.86 -2.71 -9.57
C GLN A 16 5.47 -3.04 -9.02
N LYS A 17 5.29 -4.28 -8.60
CA LYS A 17 4.01 -4.77 -8.09
C LYS A 17 3.78 -4.17 -6.71
N MET A 18 2.60 -3.58 -6.51
CA MET A 18 2.14 -3.11 -5.20
C MET A 18 2.30 -4.22 -4.16
N SER A 19 2.82 -3.86 -2.99
CA SER A 19 3.08 -4.79 -1.89
C SER A 19 2.44 -4.32 -0.60
N LEU A 20 1.97 -5.26 0.21
CA LEU A 20 1.41 -5.02 1.53
C LEU A 20 2.20 -5.84 2.57
N TYR A 21 2.73 -5.16 3.57
CA TYR A 21 3.41 -5.73 4.71
C TYR A 21 2.56 -5.57 5.97
N VAL A 22 2.50 -6.64 6.76
CA VAL A 22 1.88 -6.70 8.09
C VAL A 22 2.89 -7.45 8.98
N ASP A 23 3.23 -6.87 10.12
CA ASP A 23 4.31 -7.33 11.00
C ASP A 23 3.99 -8.59 11.80
N VAL A 24 2.74 -8.74 12.25
CA VAL A 24 2.29 -9.89 13.04
C VAL A 24 1.35 -10.80 12.25
N HIS A 25 1.36 -12.07 12.64
CA HIS A 25 0.44 -13.06 12.12
C HIS A 25 -0.97 -12.84 12.64
N ASP A 26 -1.97 -13.30 11.87
CA ASP A 26 -3.36 -13.27 12.27
C ASP A 26 -3.57 -14.00 13.61
N SER A 27 -3.92 -13.24 14.64
CA SER A 27 -4.29 -13.74 15.96
C SER A 27 -5.51 -12.99 16.47
N MET A 28 -6.22 -13.57 17.46
CA MET A 28 -7.29 -12.85 18.16
C MET A 28 -6.79 -11.99 19.33
N GLN A 29 -5.48 -11.73 19.40
CA GLN A 29 -4.87 -10.97 20.49
C GLN A 29 -4.97 -9.46 20.22
N ASN A 30 -5.00 -8.67 21.29
CA ASN A 30 -5.04 -7.22 21.24
C ASN A 30 -3.63 -6.62 21.03
N GLU A 31 -3.01 -6.96 19.91
CA GLU A 31 -1.69 -6.47 19.54
C GLU A 31 -1.79 -5.33 18.52
N ARG A 32 -0.93 -4.32 18.66
CA ARG A 32 -0.89 -3.20 17.72
C ARG A 32 -0.15 -3.62 16.46
N LEU A 33 -0.88 -3.64 15.33
CA LEU A 33 -0.34 -4.02 14.02
C LEU A 33 0.45 -2.87 13.38
N HIS A 34 1.59 -3.20 12.77
CA HIS A 34 2.30 -2.34 11.84
C HIS A 34 1.97 -2.75 10.40
N ILE A 35 1.16 -1.94 9.73
CA ILE A 35 0.77 -2.15 8.32
C ILE A 35 1.49 -1.12 7.45
N ARG A 36 2.18 -1.59 6.40
CA ARG A 36 2.83 -0.73 5.39
C ARG A 36 2.49 -1.19 3.99
N ALA A 37 2.10 -0.27 3.11
CA ALA A 37 1.92 -0.52 1.69
C ALA A 37 3.01 0.20 0.89
N THR A 38 3.63 -0.48 -0.08
CA THR A 38 4.76 0.05 -0.88
C THR A 38 4.55 -0.19 -2.37
N HIS A 39 5.36 0.51 -3.18
CA HIS A 39 5.28 0.51 -4.64
C HIS A 39 3.92 0.98 -5.16
N LEU A 40 3.32 1.94 -4.46
CA LEU A 40 2.11 2.63 -4.89
C LEU A 40 2.47 3.74 -5.88
N ALA A 41 1.49 4.22 -6.64
CA ALA A 41 1.66 5.44 -7.39
C ALA A 41 1.91 6.60 -6.39
N PRO A 42 2.99 7.38 -6.55
CA PRO A 42 3.26 8.53 -5.70
C PRO A 42 2.03 9.44 -5.60
N ASN A 43 1.70 9.90 -4.39
CA ASN A 43 0.52 10.73 -4.13
C ASN A 43 -0.84 10.10 -4.49
N GLY A 44 -0.88 8.81 -4.84
CA GLY A 44 -2.12 8.10 -5.17
C GLY A 44 -3.04 7.93 -3.96
N ILE A 45 -4.34 7.80 -4.22
CA ILE A 45 -5.35 7.62 -3.18
C ILE A 45 -5.75 6.14 -3.13
N TYR A 46 -5.62 5.54 -1.95
CA TYR A 46 -5.84 4.11 -1.75
C TYR A 46 -6.81 3.85 -0.59
N LYS A 47 -7.63 2.81 -0.73
CA LYS A 47 -8.52 2.31 0.32
C LYS A 47 -7.94 1.04 0.91
N LEU A 48 -7.57 1.08 2.19
CA LEU A 48 -7.22 -0.12 2.96
C LEU A 48 -8.49 -0.66 3.63
N VAL A 49 -8.72 -1.96 3.52
CA VAL A 49 -9.90 -2.64 4.07
C VAL A 49 -9.42 -3.79 4.95
N LEU A 50 -9.78 -3.77 6.23
CA LEU A 50 -9.55 -4.87 7.14
C LEU A 50 -10.83 -5.70 7.22
N ARG A 51 -10.70 -7.02 7.06
CA ARG A 51 -11.82 -7.97 7.13
C ARG A 51 -11.46 -9.10 8.06
N LEU A 52 -12.20 -9.22 9.16
CA LEU A 52 -12.14 -10.38 10.04
C LEU A 52 -13.31 -11.30 9.72
N LYS A 53 -13.00 -12.49 9.20
CA LYS A 53 -13.99 -13.56 8.97
C LYS A 53 -13.88 -14.59 10.08
N HIS A 54 -14.99 -14.87 10.76
CA HIS A 54 -15.05 -15.93 11.77
C HIS A 54 -16.40 -16.65 11.73
N LYS A 55 -16.58 -17.66 12.58
CA LYS A 55 -17.76 -18.54 12.55
C LYS A 55 -19.09 -17.81 12.77
N PHE A 56 -19.09 -16.66 13.43
CA PHE A 56 -20.31 -15.91 13.74
C PHE A 56 -20.54 -14.68 12.86
N GLY A 57 -19.71 -14.46 11.82
CA GLY A 57 -19.92 -13.38 10.87
C GLY A 57 -18.66 -12.79 10.27
N THR A 58 -18.83 -11.66 9.59
CA THR A 58 -17.73 -10.85 9.03
C THR A 58 -17.77 -9.46 9.63
N HIS A 59 -16.68 -9.05 10.27
CA HIS A 59 -16.46 -7.66 10.67
C HIS A 59 -15.57 -6.98 9.63
N MET A 60 -15.86 -5.71 9.36
CA MET A 60 -15.09 -4.94 8.39
C MET A 60 -14.86 -3.51 8.89
N SER A 61 -13.65 -3.02 8.69
CA SER A 61 -13.30 -1.61 8.82
C SER A 61 -12.52 -1.14 7.59
N TYR A 62 -12.51 0.15 7.33
CA TYR A 62 -11.72 0.71 6.24
C TYR A 62 -11.19 2.10 6.56
N ALA A 63 -10.10 2.46 5.92
CA ALA A 63 -9.57 3.81 5.89
C ALA A 63 -8.99 4.13 4.51
N VAL A 64 -9.14 5.38 4.10
CA VAL A 64 -8.61 5.91 2.83
C VAL A 64 -7.40 6.76 3.16
N PHE A 65 -6.30 6.52 2.47
CA PHE A 65 -5.03 7.22 2.66
C PHE A 65 -4.53 7.76 1.33
N LYS A 66 -3.70 8.79 1.42
CA LYS A 66 -2.87 9.24 0.30
C LYS A 66 -1.47 8.66 0.50
N ALA A 67 -0.92 8.01 -0.52
CA ALA A 67 0.48 7.61 -0.53
C ALA A 67 1.37 8.85 -0.50
N ASP A 68 2.55 8.72 0.09
CA ASP A 68 3.53 9.80 0.10
C ASP A 68 4.17 10.02 -1.29
N SER A 69 5.19 10.87 -1.34
CA SER A 69 5.91 11.20 -2.57
C SER A 69 6.76 10.05 -3.12
N VAL A 70 7.06 9.02 -2.33
CA VAL A 70 7.83 7.84 -2.75
C VAL A 70 6.94 6.62 -3.03
N GLY A 71 5.62 6.76 -2.85
CA GLY A 71 4.66 5.69 -3.16
C GLY A 71 4.47 4.73 -1.99
N GLU A 72 4.51 5.24 -0.75
CA GLU A 72 4.30 4.46 0.47
C GLU A 72 3.14 4.97 1.31
N ILE A 73 2.51 4.05 2.04
CA ILE A 73 1.58 4.35 3.13
C ILE A 73 2.06 3.56 4.35
N ASP A 74 2.46 4.28 5.39
CA ASP A 74 2.77 3.71 6.71
C ASP A 74 1.59 3.96 7.66
N VAL A 75 0.75 2.95 7.88
CA VAL A 75 -0.54 3.12 8.58
C VAL A 75 -0.41 3.67 10.01
N PRO A 76 0.58 3.27 10.83
CA PRO A 76 0.71 3.79 12.19
C PRO A 76 0.95 5.30 12.28
N THR A 77 1.53 5.90 11.24
CA THR A 77 1.91 7.32 11.20
C THR A 77 1.07 8.14 10.21
N ALA A 78 0.50 7.48 9.19
CA ALA A 78 -0.31 8.13 8.17
C ALA A 78 -1.66 8.63 8.72
N LYS A 79 -2.00 9.87 8.39
CA LYS A 79 -3.32 10.41 8.71
C LYS A 79 -4.33 9.95 7.66
N PRO A 80 -5.40 9.23 8.04
CA PRO A 80 -6.44 8.86 7.09
C PRO A 80 -7.22 10.09 6.62
N LEU A 81 -7.60 10.08 5.34
CA LEU A 81 -8.44 11.10 4.71
C LEU A 81 -9.92 10.94 5.11
N ARG A 82 -10.38 9.69 5.21
CA ARG A 82 -11.73 9.28 5.63
C ARG A 82 -11.75 7.79 5.96
N GLY A 83 -12.76 7.31 6.67
CA GLY A 83 -12.88 5.88 6.99
C GLY A 83 -14.03 5.55 7.92
N SER A 84 -14.00 4.34 8.45
CA SER A 84 -14.95 3.84 9.46
C SER A 84 -14.47 4.06 10.91
N TYR A 85 -13.46 4.92 11.10
CA TYR A 85 -12.95 5.27 12.43
C TYR A 85 -13.79 6.42 13.02
N SER A 86 -13.99 6.38 14.33
CA SER A 86 -14.65 7.43 15.14
C SER A 86 -13.66 8.48 15.61
#